data_AF-A0AAD4VIU1-F1
#
_entry.id   AF-A0AAD4VIU1-F1
#
_cell.length_a   1.000
_cell.length_b   1.000
_cell.length_c   1.000
_cell.angle_alpha   90.00
_cell.angle_beta   90.00
_cell.angle_gamma   90.00
#
_symmetry.space_group_name_H-M   'P 1'
#
loop_
_entity.id
_entity.type
_entity.pdbx_description
1 polymer ?
#
loop_
_entity_poly.entity_id
_entity_poly.type
_entity_poly.pdbx_seq_one_letter_code
_entity_poly.pdbx_strand_id
1 'polypeptide(L)'
;MDLIEEHWEVLIGEMPLKIAYPVLEGHEWRVITGSDPKNMAWSYHNGGSWPTRLWLFTAACIKASRLEMAKRAIEQVEQRMSKDNWPEYYDGKVG
;
A
#
# COMPACT_ATOMS: atom_id res chain seq x y z
N MET A 1 6.64 -13.46 6.23
CA MET A 1 6.39 -12.87 4.89
C MET A 1 5.30 -13.61 4.14
N ASP A 2 5.03 -14.87 4.49
CA ASP A 2 4.01 -15.71 3.84
C ASP A 2 2.63 -15.05 3.76
N LEU A 3 2.18 -14.34 4.81
CA LEU A 3 0.93 -13.56 4.76
C LEU A 3 0.92 -12.52 3.62
N ILE A 4 2.03 -11.81 3.40
CA ILE A 4 2.12 -10.81 2.32
C ILE A 4 2.16 -11.51 0.96
N GLU A 5 2.80 -12.66 0.86
CA GLU A 5 2.83 -13.45 -0.37
C GLU A 5 1.41 -13.98 -0.72
N GLU A 6 0.72 -14.55 0.27
CA GLU A 6 -0.63 -15.12 0.11
C GLU A 6 -1.69 -14.06 -0.19
N HIS A 7 -1.52 -12.85 0.37
CA HIS A 7 -2.44 -11.73 0.18
C HIS A 7 -1.82 -10.57 -0.62
N TRP A 8 -0.94 -10.89 -1.58
CA TRP A 8 -0.21 -9.90 -2.37
C TRP A 8 -1.14 -8.87 -3.03
N GLU A 9 -2.22 -9.34 -3.65
CA GLU A 9 -3.17 -8.49 -4.40
C GLU A 9 -3.82 -7.40 -3.54
N VAL A 10 -4.02 -7.65 -2.24
CA VAL A 10 -4.72 -6.71 -1.35
C VAL A 10 -3.80 -5.91 -0.44
N LEU A 11 -2.59 -6.39 -0.15
CA LEU A 11 -1.60 -5.69 0.68
C LEU A 11 -0.57 -4.92 -0.15
N ILE A 12 -0.23 -5.42 -1.34
CA ILE A 12 0.70 -4.80 -2.30
C ILE A 12 -0.06 -4.23 -3.50
N GLY A 13 -0.89 -5.06 -4.16
CA GLY A 13 -1.61 -4.66 -5.37
C GLY A 13 -0.68 -4.30 -6.54
N GLU A 14 -1.06 -3.27 -7.28
CA GLU A 14 -0.26 -2.69 -8.38
C GLU A 14 0.74 -1.63 -7.89
N MET A 15 0.49 -1.05 -6.71
CA MET A 15 1.38 -0.07 -6.09
C MET A 15 1.69 -0.44 -4.62
N PRO A 16 2.90 -0.96 -4.35
CA PRO A 16 3.38 -1.19 -2.99
C PRO A 16 3.45 0.12 -2.19
N LEU A 17 3.07 0.18 -0.91
CA LEU A 17 2.44 -0.83 -0.07
C LEU A 17 1.28 -0.18 0.68
N LYS A 18 0.17 -0.90 0.91
CA LYS A 18 -0.99 -0.37 1.64
C LYS A 18 -0.61 0.10 3.04
N ILE A 19 -1.03 1.31 3.42
CA ILE A 19 -0.71 1.83 4.74
C ILE A 19 -1.38 1.01 5.86
N ALA A 20 -2.62 0.56 5.58
CA ALA A 20 -3.45 -0.27 6.44
C ALA A 20 -4.43 -1.09 5.58
N TYR A 21 -4.91 -2.20 6.12
CA TYR A 21 -5.94 -3.05 5.53
C TYR A 21 -6.73 -3.78 6.64
N PRO A 22 -8.06 -3.93 6.54
CA PRO A 22 -8.94 -3.36 5.52
C PRO A 22 -9.18 -1.86 5.77
N VAL A 23 -10.02 -1.25 4.93
CA VAL A 23 -10.45 0.15 5.07
C VAL A 23 -11.69 0.26 5.94
N LEU A 24 -11.89 1.44 6.50
CA LEU A 24 -13.13 1.84 7.15
C LEU A 24 -14.11 2.34 6.09
N GLU A 25 -15.36 1.85 6.14
CA GLU A 25 -16.43 2.27 5.24
C GLU A 25 -17.71 2.59 6.02
N GLY A 26 -18.66 3.28 5.38
CA GLY A 26 -20.00 3.49 5.90
C GLY A 26 -20.07 4.11 7.31
N HIS A 27 -20.64 3.37 8.26
CA HIS A 27 -20.79 3.85 9.64
C HIS A 27 -19.47 3.89 10.41
N GLU A 28 -18.59 2.91 10.22
CA GLU A 28 -17.29 2.87 10.89
C GLU A 28 -16.41 4.04 10.46
N TRP A 29 -16.38 4.36 9.16
CA TRP A 29 -15.68 5.55 8.68
C TRP A 29 -16.23 6.82 9.35
N ARG A 30 -17.55 7.03 9.34
CA ARG A 30 -18.16 8.24 9.93
C ARG A 30 -17.80 8.41 11.41
N VAL A 31 -17.78 7.32 12.17
CA VAL A 31 -17.51 7.36 13.62
C VAL A 31 -16.02 7.47 13.93
N ILE A 32 -15.19 6.61 13.33
CA ILE A 32 -13.77 6.51 13.69
C ILE A 32 -12.97 7.68 13.11
N THR A 33 -13.25 8.09 11.87
CA THR A 33 -12.53 9.20 11.23
C THR A 33 -13.17 10.57 11.52
N GLY A 34 -14.37 10.60 12.11
CA GLY A 34 -15.15 11.83 12.25
C GLY A 34 -15.68 12.35 10.91
N SER A 35 -15.94 11.44 9.95
CA SER A 35 -16.32 11.78 8.57
C SER A 35 -15.26 12.63 7.84
N ASP A 36 -13.97 12.37 8.10
CA ASP A 36 -12.85 13.09 7.48
C ASP A 36 -12.78 12.80 5.96
N PRO A 37 -13.06 13.80 5.10
CA PRO A 37 -13.11 13.61 3.66
C PRO A 37 -11.75 13.33 3.01
N LYS A 38 -10.62 13.54 3.72
CA LYS A 38 -9.30 13.14 3.20
C LYS A 38 -9.06 11.64 3.32
N ASN A 39 -9.76 10.98 4.24
CA ASN A 39 -9.58 9.56 4.58
C ASN A 39 -10.76 8.71 4.10
N MET A 40 -11.25 8.98 2.89
CA MET A 40 -12.27 8.14 2.25
C MET A 40 -11.77 6.70 2.08
N ALA A 41 -12.68 5.76 1.83
CA ALA A 41 -12.33 4.36 1.60
C ALA A 41 -11.25 4.25 0.50
N TRP A 42 -10.16 3.55 0.81
CA TRP A 42 -9.00 3.35 -0.07
C TRP A 42 -8.24 4.64 -0.40
N SER A 43 -8.30 5.64 0.47
CA SER A 43 -7.60 6.91 0.29
C SER A 43 -6.72 7.28 1.47
N TYR A 44 -5.60 7.94 1.19
CA TYR A 44 -4.69 8.51 2.16
C TYR A 44 -4.34 7.55 3.31
N HIS A 45 -4.75 7.82 4.56
CA HIS A 45 -4.47 6.92 5.68
C HIS A 45 -5.46 5.74 5.78
N ASN A 46 -6.63 5.82 5.14
CA ASN A 46 -7.64 4.78 5.12
C ASN A 46 -7.44 3.83 3.93
N GLY A 47 -6.30 3.15 3.92
CA GLY A 47 -5.94 2.13 2.93
C GLY A 47 -5.37 2.64 1.61
N GLY A 48 -4.84 3.87 1.59
CA GLY A 48 -3.99 4.33 0.49
C GLY A 48 -2.72 3.48 0.36
N SER A 49 -2.16 3.40 -0.85
CA SER A 49 -0.85 2.81 -1.12
C SER A 49 0.24 3.89 -1.01
N TRP A 50 1.27 3.63 -0.22
CA TRP A 50 2.32 4.60 0.09
C TRP A 50 3.71 4.11 -0.38
N PRO A 51 4.23 4.63 -1.51
CA PRO A 51 5.50 4.17 -2.07
C PRO A 51 6.70 4.39 -1.15
N THR A 52 6.65 5.40 -0.28
CA THR A 52 7.68 5.64 0.74
C THR A 52 7.91 4.43 1.67
N ARG A 53 6.96 3.50 1.77
CA ARG A 53 7.12 2.27 2.59
C ARG A 53 7.93 1.17 1.91
N LEU A 54 8.26 1.32 0.63
CA LEU A 54 9.01 0.31 -0.14
C LEU A 54 10.35 -0.03 0.51
N TRP A 55 11.08 0.96 1.05
CA TRP A 55 12.39 0.68 1.67
C TRP A 55 12.28 -0.14 2.97
N LEU A 56 11.24 0.10 3.78
CA LEU A 56 10.96 -0.71 4.98
C LEU A 56 10.61 -2.14 4.59
N PHE A 57 9.77 -2.30 3.57
CA PHE A 57 9.41 -3.61 3.05
C PHE A 57 10.64 -4.36 2.51
N THR A 58 11.50 -3.68 1.76
CA THR A 58 12.77 -4.24 1.27
C THR A 58 13.68 -4.67 2.41
N ALA A 59 13.87 -3.83 3.44
CA ALA A 59 14.67 -4.18 4.61
C ALA A 59 14.11 -5.42 5.35
N ALA A 60 12.79 -5.50 5.50
CA ALA A 60 12.12 -6.66 6.09
C ALA A 60 12.28 -7.93 5.23
N CYS A 61 12.20 -7.81 3.90
CA CYS A 61 12.45 -8.91 2.97
C CYS A 61 13.87 -9.45 3.09
N ILE A 62 14.87 -8.57 3.15
CA ILE A 62 16.28 -8.95 3.35
C ILE A 62 16.43 -9.71 4.67
N LYS A 63 15.91 -9.14 5.77
CA LYS A 63 15.99 -9.75 7.11
C LYS A 63 15.28 -11.11 7.18
N ALA A 64 14.21 -11.30 6.41
CA ALA A 64 13.44 -12.54 6.35
C ALA A 64 13.96 -13.54 5.30
N SER A 65 15.06 -13.24 4.60
CA SER A 65 15.59 -14.05 3.49
C SER A 65 14.58 -14.28 2.36
N ARG A 66 13.79 -13.25 2.04
CA ARG A 66 12.73 -13.24 1.01
C ARG A 66 13.01 -12.18 -0.07
N LEU A 67 14.22 -12.18 -0.62
CA LEU A 67 14.70 -11.14 -1.55
C LEU A 67 13.84 -11.00 -2.82
N GLU A 68 13.27 -12.10 -3.33
CA GLU A 68 12.43 -12.07 -4.53
C GLU A 68 11.18 -11.20 -4.36
N MET A 69 10.63 -11.12 -3.14
CA MET A 69 9.48 -10.24 -2.85
C MET A 69 9.86 -8.76 -2.98
N ALA A 70 11.05 -8.38 -2.49
CA ALA A 70 11.53 -7.01 -2.63
C ALA A 70 11.77 -6.64 -4.09
N LYS A 71 12.39 -7.54 -4.88
CA LYS A 71 12.60 -7.33 -6.31
C LYS A 71 11.28 -7.13 -7.05
N ARG A 72 10.30 -8.02 -6.83
CA ARG A 72 8.96 -7.92 -7.43
C ARG A 72 8.29 -6.58 -7.11
N ALA A 73 8.34 -6.13 -5.85
CA ALA A 73 7.75 -4.85 -5.47
C ALA A 73 8.47 -3.64 -6.11
N ILE A 74 9.80 -3.68 -6.20
CA ILE A 74 10.59 -2.63 -6.87
C ILE A 74 10.23 -2.56 -8.36
N GLU A 75 10.19 -3.70 -9.04
CA GLU A 75 9.83 -3.79 -10.47
C GLU A 75 8.43 -3.23 -10.75
N GLN A 76 7.46 -3.45 -9.85
CA GLN A 76 6.12 -2.86 -9.99
C GLN A 76 6.14 -1.33 -9.87
N VAL A 77 6.85 -0.78 -8.86
CA VAL A 77 6.93 0.68 -8.64
C VAL A 77 7.63 1.37 -9.80
N GLU A 78 8.71 0.78 -10.33
CA GLU A 78 9.51 1.32 -11.44
C GLU A 78 8.68 1.51 -12.73
N GLN A 79 7.60 0.74 -12.92
CA GLN A 79 6.75 0.84 -14.12
C GLN A 79 5.91 2.12 -14.17
N ARG A 80 5.55 2.70 -13.01
CA ARG A 80 4.55 3.77 -12.89
C ARG A 80 5.07 5.04 -12.22
N MET A 81 5.87 4.92 -11.15
CA MET A 81 6.17 6.04 -10.25
C MET A 81 6.78 7.28 -10.94
N SER A 82 7.72 7.08 -11.87
CA SER A 82 8.33 8.18 -12.62
C SER A 82 7.34 8.82 -13.62
N LYS A 83 6.47 8.02 -14.25
CA LYS A 83 5.45 8.51 -15.19
C LYS A 83 4.38 9.34 -14.48
N ASP A 84 4.11 9.00 -13.22
CA ASP A 84 3.12 9.67 -12.37
C ASP A 84 3.69 10.91 -11.65
N ASN A 85 4.96 11.26 -11.90
CA ASN A 85 5.67 12.38 -11.26
C ASN A 85 5.80 12.25 -9.73
N TRP A 86 6.11 11.04 -9.25
CA TRP A 86 6.45 10.79 -7.84
C TRP A 86 5.35 11.25 -6.85
N PRO A 87 4.12 10.75 -6.98
CA PRO A 87 3.04 11.14 -6.09
C PRO A 87 3.31 10.68 -4.65
N GLU A 88 2.72 11.40 -3.70
CA GLU A 88 2.83 11.11 -2.26
C GLU A 88 2.23 9.73 -1.91
N TYR A 89 1.06 9.43 -2.45
CA TYR A 89 0.30 8.20 -2.25
C TYR A 89 -0.61 7.91 -3.45
N TYR A 90 -1.17 6.70 -3.48
CA TYR A 90 -2.12 6.24 -4.49
C TYR A 90 -3.40 5.75 -3.84
N ASP A 91 -4.54 6.13 -4.43
CA ASP A 91 -5.87 5.72 -4.01
C ASP A 91 -6.34 4.44 -4.72
N GLY A 92 -7.37 3.81 -4.18
CA GLY A 92 -8.03 2.66 -4.78
C GLY A 92 -7.55 1.31 -4.23
N LYS A 93 -8.31 0.26 -4.51
CA LYS A 93 -8.10 -1.08 -3.93
C LYS A 93 -6.72 -1.66 -4.26
N VAL A 94 -6.18 -1.35 -5.43
CA VAL A 94 -4.89 -1.85 -5.91
C VAL A 94 -3.77 -0.79 -5.93
N GLY A 95 -4.09 0.46 -5.56
CA GLY A 95 -3.21 1.63 -5.76
C GLY A 95 -3.16 2.06 -7.22
#